data_AF-A0A0V0GK49-F1
#
_entry.id   AF-A0A0V0GK49-F1
#
_cell.length_a   1.000
_cell.length_b   1.000
_cell.length_c   1.000
_cell.angle_alpha   90.00
_cell.angle_beta   90.00
_cell.angle_gamma   90.00
#
_symmetry.space_group_name_H-M   'P 1'
#
loop_
_entity.id
_entity.type
_entity.pdbx_description
1 polymer ?
#
loop_
_entity_poly.entity_id
_entity_poly.type
_entity_poly.pdbx_seq_one_letter_code
_entity_poly.pdbx_strand_id
1 'polypeptide(L)' 'MRNPNSLKQEFLKKWIKGLQICSATKKKMSIMERKKAIKLSADIAMASTRKSTIYWSHALMKNASKDDTNKIIIKNI' A
#
# COMPACT_ATOMS: atom_id res chain seq x y z
N MET A 1 13.09 -19.61 4.39
CA MET A 1 12.40 -18.40 4.92
C MET A 1 13.14 -17.17 4.43
N ARG A 2 12.42 -16.11 4.03
CA ARG A 2 13.05 -14.87 3.54
C ARG A 2 13.75 -14.14 4.69
N ASN A 3 14.93 -13.56 4.45
CA ASN A 3 15.65 -12.79 5.47
C ASN A 3 14.75 -11.64 5.98
N PRO A 4 14.47 -11.53 7.30
CA PRO A 4 13.62 -10.49 7.87
C PRO A 4 14.03 -9.06 7.49
N ASN A 5 15.35 -8.81 7.39
CA ASN A 5 15.88 -7.51 6.99
C ASN A 5 15.52 -7.16 5.54
N SER A 6 15.56 -8.15 4.64
CA SER A 6 15.17 -7.96 3.24
C SER A 6 13.66 -7.67 3.09
N LEU A 7 12.84 -8.28 3.95
CA LEU A 7 11.39 -8.11 3.95
C LEU A 7 11.01 -6.71 4.47
N LYS A 8 11.65 -6.27 5.55
CA LYS A 8 11.50 -4.91 6.09
C LYS A 8 11.91 -3.84 5.07
N GLN A 9 13.04 -4.04 4.38
CA GLN A 9 13.51 -3.10 3.36
C GLN A 9 12.56 -3.02 2.16
N GLU A 10 12.04 -4.15 1.66
CA GLU A 10 11.06 -4.14 0.57
C GLU A 10 9.76 -3.45 0.99
N PHE A 11 9.26 -3.74 2.19
CA PHE A 11 8.08 -3.08 2.74
C PHE A 11 8.26 -1.55 2.77
N LEU A 12 9.38 -1.07 3.32
CA LEU A 12 9.64 0.37 3.41
C LEU A 12 9.73 1.02 2.03
N LYS A 13 10.40 0.38 1.06
CA LYS A 13 10.47 0.87 -0.33
C LYS A 13 9.07 1.00 -0.95
N LYS A 14 8.24 -0.04 -0.80
CA LYS A 14 6.85 -0.02 -1.32
C LYS A 14 5.99 1.01 -0.62
N TRP A 15 6.11 1.12 0.70
CA TRP A 15 5.29 2.06 1.47
C TRP A 15 5.63 3.52 1.16
N ILE A 16 6.92 3.87 1.06
CA ILE A 16 7.37 5.21 0.64
C ILE A 16 6.80 5.56 -0.75
N LYS A 17 6.88 4.63 -1.70
CA LYS A 17 6.34 4.84 -3.06
C LYS A 17 4.81 5.01 -3.04
N GLY A 18 4.09 4.21 -2.24
CA GLY A 18 2.65 4.35 -2.05
C GLY A 18 2.26 5.71 -1.46
N LEU A 19 2.99 6.19 -0.46
CA LEU A 19 2.79 7.52 0.15
C LEU A 19 3.03 8.66 -0.85
N GLN A 20 4.09 8.56 -1.66
CA GLN A 20 4.37 9.54 -2.72
C GLN A 20 3.19 9.63 -3.71
N ILE A 21 2.66 8.48 -4.15
CA ILE A 21 1.48 8.43 -5.04
C ILE A 21 0.26 9.08 -4.36
N CYS A 22 -0.05 8.73 -3.10
CA CYS A 22 -1.15 9.37 -2.36
C CYS A 22 -1.00 10.89 -2.28
N SER A 23 0.22 11.38 -2.04
CA SER A 23 0.49 12.82 -1.95
C SER A 23 0.33 13.54 -3.29
N ALA A 24 0.66 12.86 -4.40
CA ALA A 24 0.55 13.39 -5.75
C ALA A 24 -0.90 13.43 -6.24
N THR A 25 -1.73 12.45 -5.85
CA THR A 25 -3.12 12.35 -6.35
C THR A 25 -4.07 13.36 -5.71
N LYS A 26 -3.84 13.74 -4.43
CA LYS A 26 -4.69 14.74 -3.76
C LYS A 26 -3.87 15.62 -2.81
N LYS A 27 -3.50 16.83 -3.29
CA LYS A 27 -2.75 17.82 -2.51
C LYS A 27 -3.49 18.32 -1.26
N LYS A 28 -4.82 18.45 -1.32
CA LYS A 28 -5.66 18.92 -0.20
C LYS A 28 -6.44 17.74 0.38
N MET A 29 -5.98 17.24 1.53
CA MET A 29 -6.66 16.20 2.31
C MET A 29 -6.91 16.72 3.73
N SER A 30 -8.08 16.43 4.28
CA SER A 30 -8.38 16.57 5.70
C SER A 30 -7.51 15.62 6.54
N ILE A 31 -7.40 15.89 7.85
CA ILE A 31 -6.64 15.04 8.78
C ILE A 31 -7.17 13.59 8.75
N MET A 32 -8.49 13.41 8.66
CA MET A 32 -9.12 12.09 8.60
C MET A 32 -8.73 11.34 7.32
N GLU A 33 -8.76 12.02 6.17
CA GLU A 33 -8.35 11.42 4.89
C GLU A 33 -6.87 11.06 4.89
N ARG A 34 -6.00 11.91 5.46
CA ARG A 34 -4.57 11.62 5.60
C ARG A 34 -4.34 10.35 6.41
N LYS A 35 -5.01 10.21 7.56
CA LYS A 35 -4.93 8.99 8.39
C LYS A 35 -5.36 7.75 7.61
N LYS A 36 -6.46 7.83 6.86
CA LYS A 36 -6.94 6.73 6.00
C LYS A 36 -5.93 6.38 4.91
N ALA A 37 -5.37 7.37 4.22
CA ALA A 37 -4.37 7.16 3.17
C ALA A 37 -3.07 6.53 3.70
N ILE A 38 -2.58 6.98 4.86
CA ILE A 38 -1.39 6.42 5.52
C ILE A 38 -1.62 4.94 5.87
N LYS A 39 -2.75 4.63 6.51
CA LYS A 39 -3.10 3.24 6.86
C LYS A 39 -3.22 2.38 5.61
N LEU A 40 -3.97 2.84 4.62
CA LEU A 40 -4.23 2.07 3.41
C LEU A 40 -2.96 1.80 2.59
N SER A 41 -2.10 2.81 2.43
CA SER A 41 -0.81 2.63 1.75
C SER A 41 0.09 1.62 2.47
N ALA A 42 0.06 1.60 3.81
CA ALA A 42 0.79 0.61 4.61
C ALA A 42 0.22 -0.81 4.40
N ASP A 43 -1.11 -0.95 4.43
CA ASP A 43 -1.79 -2.24 4.24
C ASP A 43 -1.49 -2.83 2.84
N ILE A 44 -1.55 -2.00 1.78
CA ILE A 44 -1.22 -2.43 0.42
C ILE A 44 0.27 -2.79 0.30
N ALA A 45 1.17 -1.97 0.87
CA ALA A 45 2.60 -2.27 0.85
C ALA A 45 2.92 -3.58 1.58
N MET A 46 2.29 -3.84 2.73
CA MET A 46 2.45 -5.09 3.48
C MET A 46 1.93 -6.29 2.68
N ALA A 47 0.74 -6.17 2.07
CA ALA A 47 0.15 -7.21 1.23
C ALA A 47 1.03 -7.53 0.01
N SER A 48 1.49 -6.50 -0.71
CA SER A 48 2.37 -6.65 -1.88
C SER A 48 3.75 -7.19 -1.52
N THR A 49 4.30 -6.84 -0.35
CA THR A 49 5.63 -7.33 0.09
C THR A 49 5.61 -8.82 0.43
N ARG A 50 4.54 -9.28 1.10
CA ARG A 50 4.49 -10.66 1.58
C ARG A 50 4.24 -11.67 0.46
N LYS A 51 3.72 -11.25 -0.72
CA LYS A 51 3.38 -12.11 -1.89
C LYS A 51 2.82 -13.48 -1.49
N SER A 52 2.11 -13.52 -0.37
CA SER A 52 1.75 -14.77 0.26
C SER A 52 0.34 -15.10 -0.20
N THR A 53 0.16 -16.35 -0.63
CA THR A 53 -1.06 -16.95 -1.20
C THR A 53 -2.25 -16.98 -0.24
N ILE A 54 -2.19 -16.22 0.86
CA ILE A 54 -3.23 -16.18 1.88
C ILE A 54 -4.34 -15.24 1.42
N TYR A 55 -5.58 -15.72 1.53
CA TYR A 55 -6.80 -15.04 1.11
C TYR A 55 -6.92 -13.57 1.55
N TRP A 56 -6.31 -13.20 2.70
CA TRP A 56 -6.36 -11.84 3.22
C TRP A 56 -5.63 -10.80 2.35
N SER A 57 -4.42 -11.10 1.86
CA SER A 57 -3.65 -10.15 1.03
C SER A 57 -4.39 -9.85 -0.28
N HIS A 58 -4.92 -10.91 -0.93
CA HIS A 58 -5.75 -10.80 -2.12
C HIS A 58 -7.07 -10.07 -1.87
N ALA A 59 -7.78 -10.39 -0.78
CA ALA A 59 -9.03 -9.72 -0.44
C ALA A 59 -8.81 -8.23 -0.18
N LEU A 60 -7.72 -7.87 0.51
CA LEU A 60 -7.39 -6.48 0.81
C LEU A 60 -7.01 -5.71 -0.45
N MET A 61 -6.19 -6.28 -1.33
CA MET A 61 -5.86 -5.66 -2.62
C MET A 61 -7.08 -5.55 -3.55
N LYS A 62 -7.95 -6.57 -3.59
CA LYS A 62 -9.21 -6.54 -4.37
C LYS A 62 -10.17 -5.46 -3.86
N ASN A 63 -10.29 -5.30 -2.55
CA ASN A 63 -11.12 -4.27 -1.95
C ASN A 63 -10.55 -2.86 -2.18
N ALA A 64 -9.24 -2.69 -2.05
CA ALA A 64 -8.56 -1.43 -2.34
C ALA A 64 -8.69 -1.06 -3.83
N SER A 65 -8.64 -2.03 -4.74
CA SER A 65 -8.78 -1.84 -6.19
C SER A 65 -10.16 -1.38 -6.65
N LYS A 66 -11.14 -1.17 -5.75
CA LYS A 66 -12.42 -0.54 -6.10
C LYS A 66 -12.29 0.97 -6.31
N ASP A 67 -11.21 1.57 -5.81
CA ASP A 67 -10.89 2.97 -5.92
C ASP A 67 -9.73 3.16 -6.91
N ASP A 68 -9.90 4.06 -7.88
CA ASP A 68 -8.93 4.24 -8.97
C ASP A 68 -7.59 4.79 -8.48
N THR A 69 -7.59 5.59 -7.42
CA THR A 69 -6.37 6.09 -6.77
C THR A 69 -5.55 4.93 -6.21
N ASN A 70 -6.22 3.95 -5.61
CA ASN A 70 -5.58 2.78 -5.03
C ASN A 70 -5.12 1.78 -6.08
N LYS A 71 -5.82 1.67 -7.22
CA LYS A 71 -5.34 0.90 -8.37
C LYS A 71 -4.00 1.44 -8.87
N ILE A 72 -3.83 2.77 -8.92
CA ILE A 72 -2.57 3.40 -9.31
C ILE A 72 -1.47 3.03 -8.32
N ILE A 73 -1.76 3.04 -7.02
CA ILE A 73 -0.80 2.59 -6.00
C ILE A 73 -0.43 1.12 -6.28
N ILE A 74 -1.39 0.21 -6.29
CA ILE A 74 -1.20 -1.24 -6.47
C ILE A 74 -0.38 -1.56 -7.72
N LYS A 75 -0.65 -0.91 -8.86
CA LYS A 75 0.09 -1.13 -10.11
C LYS A 75 1.56 -0.74 -10.01
N ASN A 76 1.89 0.18 -9.11
CA ASN A 76 3.21 0.77 -8.98
C ASN A 76 4.04 0.24 -7.81
N ILE A 77 3.52 -0.64 -6.92
CA ILE A 77 4.27 -1.18 -5.76
C ILE A 77 4.36 -2.69 -5.66
#